data_AF-A0A964IJQ5-F1
#
_entry.id   AF-A0A964IJQ5-F1
#
_cell.length_a   1.000
_cell.length_b   1.000
_cell.length_c   1.000
_cell.angle_alpha   90.00
_cell.angle_beta   90.00
_cell.angle_gamma   90.00
#
_symmetry.space_group_name_H-M   'P 1'
#
loop_
_entity.id
_entity.type
_entity.pdbx_description
1 polymer ?
#
loop_
_entity_poly.entity_id
_entity_poly.type
_entity_poly.pdbx_seq_one_letter_code
_entity_poly.pdbx_strand_id
1 'polypeptide(L)'
;MFRASRLSQGNRLFPTQVVISESSVTHYTPQWIGKLEASIHLSHVSSIKIDTNILFSDVFIETTGGHNPVVCHGHSKRDAIEMKRLIEQFQSAFYKKEK
;
A
#
# COMPACT_ATOMS: atom_id res chain seq x y z
N MET A 1 -2.02 -9.25 5.35
CA MET A 1 -1.27 -9.08 4.08
C MET A 1 -2.26 -8.99 2.94
N PHE A 2 -2.08 -8.03 2.03
CA PHE A 2 -2.93 -7.86 0.85
C PHE A 2 -2.11 -8.22 -0.39
N ARG A 3 -2.70 -8.99 -1.31
CA ARG A 3 -2.01 -9.49 -2.49
C ARG A 3 -2.68 -8.95 -3.75
N ALA A 4 -1.88 -8.42 -4.66
CA ALA A 4 -2.38 -7.95 -5.95
C ALA A 4 -2.76 -9.12 -6.87
N SER A 5 -3.75 -8.89 -7.73
CA SER A 5 -4.16 -9.82 -8.78
C SER A 5 -3.04 -10.02 -9.81
N ARG A 6 -2.79 -11.27 -10.21
CA ARG A 6 -1.82 -11.58 -11.27
C ARG A 6 -2.23 -11.07 -12.65
N LEU A 7 -3.50 -10.72 -12.84
CA LEU A 7 -4.00 -10.19 -14.12
C LEU A 7 -3.86 -8.67 -14.24
N SER A 8 -3.37 -8.01 -13.19
CA SER A 8 -3.14 -6.57 -13.18
C SER A 8 -1.73 -6.20 -13.66
N GLN A 9 -1.56 -4.94 -14.04
CA GLN A 9 -0.30 -4.39 -14.54
C GLN A 9 0.85 -4.67 -13.56
N GLY A 10 1.99 -5.15 -14.08
CA GLY A 10 3.18 -5.43 -13.28
C GLY A 10 3.14 -6.71 -12.43
N ASN A 11 1.99 -7.39 -12.31
CA ASN A 11 1.79 -8.47 -11.32
C ASN A 11 1.73 -9.89 -11.91
N ARG A 12 1.96 -10.07 -13.22
CA ARG A 12 1.70 -11.34 -13.93
C ARG A 12 2.53 -12.53 -13.47
N LEU A 13 3.83 -12.32 -13.28
CA LEU A 13 4.77 -13.36 -12.83
C LEU A 13 5.01 -13.27 -11.32
N PHE A 14 5.06 -12.03 -10.80
CA PHE A 14 5.48 -11.70 -9.45
C PHE A 14 4.48 -10.71 -8.84
N PRO A 15 3.35 -11.20 -8.29
CA PRO A 15 2.35 -10.30 -7.73
C PRO A 15 2.88 -9.60 -6.49
N THR A 16 2.79 -8.28 -6.48
CA THR A 16 3.09 -7.42 -5.34
C THR A 16 2.27 -7.82 -4.11
N GLN A 17 2.89 -7.65 -2.94
CA GLN A 17 2.25 -7.83 -1.64
C GLN A 17 2.40 -6.58 -0.80
N VAL A 18 1.36 -6.24 -0.05
CA VAL A 18 1.36 -5.11 0.89
C VAL A 18 1.09 -5.62 2.29
N VAL A 19 1.94 -5.23 3.22
CA VAL A 19 1.78 -5.47 4.66
C VAL A 19 1.57 -4.12 5.33
N ILE A 20 0.45 -3.97 6.01
CA ILE A 20 0.13 -2.80 6.80
C ILE A 20 0.29 -3.20 8.26
N SER A 21 1.14 -2.47 8.97
CA SER A 21 1.41 -2.64 10.40
C SER A 21 1.08 -1.35 11.15
N GLU A 22 1.14 -1.40 12.48
CA GLU A 22 0.83 -0.24 13.34
C GLU A 22 1.83 0.92 13.19
N SER A 23 3.03 0.67 12.65
CA SER A 23 4.08 1.68 12.49
C SER A 23 4.40 1.99 11.03
N SER A 24 4.20 1.03 10.12
CA SER A 24 4.57 1.21 8.72
C SER A 24 3.68 0.48 7.72
N VAL A 25 3.71 0.96 6.48
CA VAL A 25 3.21 0.26 5.30
C VAL A 25 4.39 -0.25 4.50
N THR A 26 4.47 -1.57 4.31
CA THR A 26 5.56 -2.22 3.57
C THR A 26 5.05 -2.84 2.29
N HIS A 27 5.65 -2.43 1.18
CA HIS A 27 5.42 -2.91 -0.16
C HIS A 27 6.53 -3.88 -0.57
N TYR A 28 6.13 -5.09 -0.96
CA TYR A 28 7.01 -6.14 -1.43
C TYR A 28 6.83 -6.31 -2.94
N THR A 29 7.89 -6.04 -3.69
CA THR A 29 7.94 -6.31 -5.13
C THR A 29 8.89 -7.48 -5.38
N PRO A 30 8.38 -8.65 -5.78
CA PRO A 30 9.24 -9.79 -6.08
C PRO A 30 10.02 -9.54 -7.37
N GLN A 31 11.26 -10.00 -7.43
CA GLN A 31 12.15 -9.88 -8.59
C GLN A 31 12.63 -11.27 -9.02
N TRP A 32 13.21 -11.39 -10.21
CA TRP A 32 13.80 -12.65 -10.69
C TRP A 32 14.84 -13.23 -9.72
N ILE A 33 15.58 -12.36 -9.04
CA ILE A 33 16.51 -12.72 -7.96
C ILE A 33 16.24 -11.76 -6.79
N GLY A 34 15.79 -12.30 -5.67
CA GLY A 34 15.48 -11.53 -4.47
C GLY A 34 14.12 -10.80 -4.50
N LYS A 35 14.01 -9.77 -3.68
CA LYS A 35 12.81 -8.94 -3.52
C LYS A 35 13.21 -7.50 -3.22
N LEU A 36 12.46 -6.54 -3.72
CA LEU A 36 12.52 -5.16 -3.26
C LEU A 36 11.51 -4.97 -2.14
N GLU A 37 11.96 -4.38 -1.03
CA GLU A 37 11.10 -4.00 0.08
C GLU A 37 11.14 -2.47 0.22
N ALA A 38 9.99 -1.83 0.15
CA ALA A 38 9.84 -0.40 0.43
C ALA A 38 8.91 -0.24 1.62
N SER A 39 9.43 0.27 2.74
CA SER A 39 8.64 0.51 3.96
C SER A 39 8.54 2.01 4.22
N ILE A 40 7.32 2.49 4.45
CA ILE A 40 7.02 3.87 4.78
C ILE A 40 6.45 3.91 6.18
N HIS A 41 7.05 4.71 7.05
CA HIS A 41 6.52 4.95 8.39
C HIS A 41 5.21 5.76 8.30
N LEU A 42 4.21 5.42 9.11
CA LEU A 42 2.88 6.04 9.06
C LEU A 42 2.89 7.55 9.30
N SER A 43 3.83 8.05 10.11
CA SER A 43 4.02 9.50 10.31
C SER A 43 4.43 10.24 9.03
N HIS A 44 4.97 9.54 8.03
CA HIS A 44 5.35 10.10 6.74
C HIS A 44 4.32 9.87 5.65
N VAL A 45 3.19 9.21 5.94
CA VAL A 45 2.11 9.05 4.97
C VAL A 45 1.31 10.36 4.92
N SER A 46 1.36 11.07 3.79
CA SER A 46 0.68 12.35 3.61
C SER A 46 -0.75 12.17 3.13
N SER A 47 -0.98 11.25 2.19
CA SER A 47 -2.28 11.00 1.61
C SER A 47 -2.42 9.57 1.10
N ILE A 48 -3.66 9.08 1.07
CA ILE A 48 -4.00 7.77 0.51
C ILE A 48 -5.17 7.96 -0.43
N LYS A 49 -4.98 7.51 -1.66
CA LYS A 49 -5.98 7.57 -2.72
C LYS A 49 -6.22 6.15 -3.25
N ILE A 50 -7.49 5.81 -3.42
CA ILE A 50 -7.89 4.57 -4.09
C ILE A 50 -8.55 4.94 -5.41
N ASP A 51 -8.13 4.32 -6.49
CA ASP A 51 -8.84 4.34 -7.77
C ASP A 51 -9.54 2.99 -7.98
N THR A 52 -10.86 2.97 -7.92
CA THR A 52 -11.66 1.75 -8.09
C THR A 52 -12.10 1.60 -9.54
N ASN A 53 -11.29 0.91 -10.34
CA ASN A 53 -11.64 0.54 -11.71
C ASN A 53 -12.68 -0.61 -11.75
N ILE A 54 -13.12 -0.99 -12.95
CA ILE A 54 -14.20 -1.98 -13.17
C ILE A 54 -13.86 -3.36 -12.60
N LEU A 55 -12.60 -3.81 -12.72
CA LEU A 55 -12.17 -5.15 -12.30
C LEU A 55 -11.31 -5.15 -11.04
N PHE A 56 -10.37 -4.21 -10.94
CA PHE A 56 -9.43 -4.11 -9.83
C PHE A 56 -9.32 -2.67 -9.35
N SER A 57 -8.65 -2.47 -8.23
CA SER A 57 -8.45 -1.17 -7.62
C SER A 57 -6.97 -0.93 -7.38
N ASP A 58 -6.57 0.32 -7.59
CA ASP A 58 -5.21 0.78 -7.41
C ASP A 58 -5.13 1.66 -6.17
N VAL A 59 -4.08 1.47 -5.37
CA VAL A 59 -3.85 2.22 -4.12
C VAL A 59 -2.60 3.07 -4.29
N PHE A 60 -2.74 4.37 -4.09
CA PHE A 60 -1.68 5.36 -4.15
C PHE A 60 -1.42 5.87 -2.74
N ILE A 61 -0.19 5.69 -2.26
CA ILE A 61 0.27 6.16 -0.96
C ILE A 61 1.31 7.24 -1.22
N GLU A 62 0.96 8.47 -0.88
CA GLU A 62 1.86 9.61 -0.98
C GLU A 62 2.63 9.79 0.34
N THR A 63 3.87 10.24 0.21
CA THR A 63 4.74 10.46 1.36
C THR A 63 5.11 11.92 1.52
N THR A 64 5.29 12.36 2.76
CA THR A 64 5.91 13.64 3.08
C THR A 64 7.41 13.54 2.81
N GLY A 65 8.00 14.50 2.11
CA GLY A 65 9.45 14.57 1.88
C GLY A 65 9.92 14.33 0.43
N GLY A 66 9.01 14.30 -0.55
CA GLY A 66 9.38 14.35 -1.97
C GLY A 66 9.83 13.03 -2.59
N HIS A 67 9.60 11.90 -1.91
CA HIS A 67 9.80 10.58 -2.51
C HIS A 67 8.66 10.20 -3.44
N ASN A 68 8.96 9.33 -4.41
CA ASN A 68 7.95 8.81 -5.33
C ASN A 68 6.80 8.15 -4.56
N PRO A 69 5.55 8.37 -4.96
CA PRO A 69 4.40 7.72 -4.34
C PRO A 69 4.53 6.20 -4.49
N VAL A 70 4.14 5.46 -3.46
CA VAL A 70 4.02 4.00 -3.55
C VAL A 70 2.68 3.68 -4.20
N VAL A 71 2.75 3.00 -5.34
CA VAL A 71 1.57 2.62 -6.12
C VAL A 71 1.43 1.11 -6.10
N CYS A 72 0.27 0.63 -5.64
CA CYS A 72 -0.08 -0.77 -5.56
C CYS A 72 -1.23 -1.04 -6.53
N HIS A 73 -0.95 -1.72 -7.64
CA HIS A 73 -1.96 -2.01 -8.66
C HIS A 73 -2.69 -3.33 -8.39
N GLY A 74 -3.95 -3.40 -8.82
CA GLY A 74 -4.60 -4.69 -9.01
C GLY A 74 -5.17 -5.35 -7.76
N HIS A 75 -5.40 -4.61 -6.68
CA HIS A 75 -6.09 -5.13 -5.51
C HIS A 75 -7.58 -5.33 -5.80
N SER A 76 -8.23 -6.24 -5.06
CA SER A 76 -9.69 -6.27 -5.11
C SER A 76 -10.23 -4.97 -4.52
N LYS A 77 -11.44 -4.54 -4.93
CA LYS A 77 -12.07 -3.35 -4.36
C LYS A 77 -12.20 -3.44 -2.83
N ARG A 78 -12.53 -4.63 -2.31
CA ARG A 78 -12.60 -4.90 -0.87
C ARG A 78 -11.24 -4.71 -0.21
N ASP A 79 -10.18 -5.25 -0.81
CA ASP A 79 -8.81 -5.11 -0.26
C ASP A 79 -8.37 -3.66 -0.25
N ALA A 80 -8.58 -2.92 -1.34
CA ALA A 80 -8.18 -1.52 -1.42
C ALA A 80 -8.88 -0.66 -0.35
N ILE A 81 -10.19 -0.86 -0.16
CA ILE A 81 -10.96 -0.18 0.89
C ILE A 81 -10.43 -0.53 2.28
N GLU A 82 -10.18 -1.82 2.55
CA GLU A 82 -9.68 -2.27 3.85
C GLU A 82 -8.26 -1.76 4.12
N MET A 83 -7.39 -1.72 3.10
CA MET A 83 -6.06 -1.13 3.20
C MET A 83 -6.12 0.32 3.64
N LYS A 84 -6.95 1.14 2.97
CA LYS A 84 -7.13 2.55 3.36
C LYS A 84 -7.62 2.68 4.79
N ARG A 85 -8.66 1.90 5.16
CA ARG A 85 -9.23 1.90 6.51
C ARG A 85 -8.18 1.61 7.57
N LEU A 86 -7.34 0.59 7.36
CA LEU A 86 -6.28 0.19 8.30
C LEU A 86 -5.22 1.27 8.45
N ILE A 87 -4.76 1.85 7.34
CA ILE A 87 -3.71 2.88 7.39
C ILE A 87 -4.23 4.14 8.09
N GLU A 88 -5.45 4.60 7.76
CA GLU A 88 -6.08 5.75 8.42
C GLU A 88 -6.30 5.50 9.93
N GLN A 89 -6.70 4.27 10.29
CA GLN A 89 -6.86 3.86 11.68
C GLN A 89 -5.53 3.91 12.45
N PHE A 90 -4.46 3.33 11.89
CA PHE A 90 -3.16 3.32 12.56
C PHE A 90 -2.51 4.71 12.60
N GLN A 91 -2.67 5.52 11.55
CA GLN A 91 -2.22 6.91 11.56
C GLN A 91 -2.95 7.73 12.64
N SER A 92 -4.27 7.56 12.77
CA SER A 92 -5.05 8.21 13.81
C SER A 92 -4.65 7.76 15.23
N ALA A 93 -4.36 6.47 15.40
CA ALA A 93 -3.90 5.92 16.68
C ALA A 93 -2.51 6.45 17.06
N PHE A 94 -1.61 6.55 16.08
CA PHE A 94 -0.27 7.12 16.25
C PHE A 94 -0.34 8.57 16.75
N TYR A 95 -1.07 9.45 16.05
CA TYR A 95 -1.22 10.86 16.47
C TYR A 95 -1.93 11.04 17.81
N LYS A 96 -2.82 10.12 18.20
CA LYS A 96 -3.44 10.15 19.53
C LYS A 96 -2.47 9.79 20.64
N LYS A 97 -1.48 8.93 20.38
CA LYS A 97 -0.48 8.51 21.36
C LYS A 97 0.60 9.57 21.58
N GLU A 98 0.86 10.40 20.57
CA GLU A 98 1.84 11.50 20.64
C GLU A 98 1.29 12.78 21.30
N LYS A 99 -0.02 12.83 21.59
CA LYS A 99 -0.67 13.90 22.35
C LYS A 99 -0.77 13.54 23.83
#